data_AF-A0A2E7PEW0-F1
#
_entry.id   AF-A0A2E7PEW0-F1
#
_cell.length_a   1.000
_cell.length_b   1.000
_cell.length_c   1.000
_cell.angle_alpha   90.00
_cell.angle_beta   90.00
_cell.angle_gamma   90.00
#
_symmetry.space_group_name_H-M   'P 1'
#
loop_
_entity.id
_entity.type
_entity.pdbx_description
1 polymer ?
#
loop_
_entity_poly.entity_id
_entity_poly.type
_entity_poly.pdbx_seq_one_letter_code
_entity_poly.pdbx_strand_id
1 'polypeptide(L)'
;MLKAIKRLFGNGELDCEEVADLSSSYIENGLKEDKRSAFQTHLSKCGPCQAFVETLSSTIGALSRLPGVTPPTALKQSLLDRM
;
A
#
# COMPACT_ATOMS: atom_id res chain seq x y z
N MET A 1 17.09 12.46 -5.56
CA MET A 1 17.01 13.92 -5.80
C MET A 1 15.80 14.33 -6.64
N LEU A 2 15.50 13.67 -7.77
CA LEU A 2 14.35 14.03 -8.64
C LEU A 2 12.95 13.84 -7.99
N LYS A 3 12.75 12.77 -7.18
CA LYS A 3 11.47 12.52 -6.47
C LYS A 3 11.08 13.66 -5.51
N ALA A 4 12.05 14.30 -4.86
CA ALA A 4 11.80 15.37 -3.89
C ALA A 4 11.34 16.67 -4.58
N ILE A 5 11.89 16.98 -5.77
CA ILE A 5 11.49 18.13 -6.56
C ILE A 5 10.07 17.91 -7.13
N LYS A 6 9.75 16.70 -7.60
CA LYS A 6 8.40 16.37 -8.08
C LYS A 6 7.32 16.51 -6.99
N ARG A 7 7.63 16.14 -5.74
CA ARG A 7 6.74 16.35 -4.57
C ARG A 7 6.56 17.83 -4.18
N LEU A 8 7.48 18.72 -4.57
CA LEU A 8 7.40 20.15 -4.28
C LEU A 8 6.64 20.94 -5.37
N PHE A 9 6.52 20.39 -6.59
CA PHE A 9 5.93 21.06 -7.75
C PHE A 9 4.79 20.27 -8.45
N GLY A 10 4.40 19.11 -7.92
CA GLY A 10 3.31 18.30 -8.47
C GLY A 10 1.95 18.95 -8.19
N ASN A 11 1.15 19.18 -9.23
CA ASN A 11 -0.16 19.85 -9.19
C ASN A 11 -1.28 19.06 -8.46
N GLY A 12 -0.94 18.27 -7.42
CA GLY A 12 -1.91 17.46 -6.67
C GLY A 12 -2.38 16.18 -7.36
N GLU A 13 -1.91 15.89 -8.59
CA GLU A 13 -2.16 14.61 -9.27
C GLU A 13 -0.97 13.65 -9.05
N LEU A 14 -1.27 12.44 -8.57
CA LEU A 14 -0.29 11.36 -8.43
C LEU A 14 0.10 10.79 -9.78
N ASP A 15 1.36 10.39 -9.94
CA ASP A 15 1.78 9.57 -11.08
C ASP A 15 1.65 8.06 -10.81
N CYS A 16 1.90 7.23 -11.84
CA CYS A 16 1.79 5.78 -11.73
C CYS A 16 2.80 5.17 -10.73
N GLU A 17 3.98 5.77 -10.57
CA GLU A 17 4.99 5.29 -9.62
C GLU A 17 4.53 5.57 -8.18
N GLU A 18 3.99 6.76 -7.93
CA GLU A 18 3.42 7.12 -6.64
C GLU A 18 2.19 6.28 -6.30
N VAL A 19 1.35 5.93 -7.28
CA VAL A 19 0.23 4.99 -7.08
C VAL A 19 0.73 3.60 -6.70
N ALA A 20 1.79 3.11 -7.34
CA ALA A 20 2.40 1.83 -6.97
C ALA A 20 3.01 1.86 -5.56
N ASP A 21 3.71 2.95 -5.21
CA ASP A 21 4.31 3.13 -3.88
C ASP A 21 3.25 3.24 -2.76
N LEU A 22 2.07 3.80 -3.05
CA LEU A 22 1.00 4.06 -2.08
C LEU A 22 -0.10 2.98 -2.04
N SER A 23 -0.07 1.98 -2.92
CA SER A 23 -1.17 1.02 -3.10
C SER A 23 -1.47 0.20 -1.84
N SER A 24 -0.44 -0.24 -1.10
CA SER A 24 -0.64 -0.98 0.15
C SER A 24 -1.34 -0.11 1.19
N SER A 25 -0.86 1.12 1.41
CA SER A 25 -1.50 2.06 2.34
C SER A 25 -2.92 2.44 1.89
N TYR A 26 -3.20 2.49 0.59
CA TYR A 26 -4.55 2.70 0.10
C TYR A 26 -5.49 1.54 0.48
N ILE A 27 -5.07 0.29 0.22
CA ILE A 27 -5.81 -0.94 0.53
C ILE A 27 -6.06 -1.08 2.04
N GLU A 28 -5.08 -0.71 2.86
CA GLU A 28 -5.15 -0.77 4.32
C GLU A 28 -5.89 0.44 4.95
N ASN A 29 -6.44 1.34 4.13
CA ASN A 29 -7.06 2.60 4.57
C ASN A 29 -6.13 3.51 5.41
N GLY A 30 -4.81 3.44 5.17
CA GLY A 30 -3.79 4.22 5.87
C GLY A 30 -3.42 5.56 5.20
N LEU A 31 -4.01 5.90 4.06
CA LEU A 31 -3.81 7.21 3.42
C LEU A 31 -4.66 8.29 4.09
N LYS A 32 -4.11 9.51 4.18
CA LYS A 32 -4.88 10.72 4.49
C LYS A 32 -5.90 11.01 3.38
N GLU A 33 -7.01 11.66 3.72
CA GLU A 33 -8.15 11.91 2.82
C GLU A 33 -7.76 12.64 1.52
N ASP A 34 -6.91 13.66 1.61
CA ASP A 34 -6.40 14.41 0.46
C ASP A 34 -5.66 13.50 -0.54
N LYS A 35 -4.77 12.64 -0.03
CA LYS A 35 -4.03 11.66 -0.83
C LYS A 35 -4.92 10.55 -1.35
N ARG A 36 -5.88 10.08 -0.56
CA ARG A 36 -6.85 9.07 -0.98
C ARG A 36 -7.68 9.57 -2.16
N SER A 37 -8.14 10.81 -2.12
CA SER A 37 -8.88 11.44 -3.21
C SER A 37 -8.04 11.58 -4.49
N ALA A 38 -6.78 12.02 -4.37
CA ALA A 38 -5.86 12.08 -5.51
C ALA A 38 -5.57 10.70 -6.12
N PHE A 39 -5.41 9.68 -5.27
CA PHE A 39 -5.23 8.29 -5.69
C PHE A 39 -6.44 7.75 -6.45
N GLN A 40 -7.66 7.95 -5.92
CA GLN A 40 -8.90 7.55 -6.59
C GLN A 40 -9.08 8.29 -7.92
N THR A 41 -8.73 9.57 -7.97
CA THR A 41 -8.74 10.37 -9.21
C THR A 41 -7.83 9.75 -10.26
N HIS A 42 -6.60 9.36 -9.90
CA HIS A 42 -5.70 8.66 -10.82
C HIS A 42 -6.28 7.32 -11.30
N LEU A 43 -6.79 6.49 -10.38
CA LEU A 43 -7.37 5.18 -10.74
C LEU A 43 -8.53 5.31 -11.73
N SER A 44 -9.38 6.33 -11.59
CA SER A 44 -10.50 6.56 -12.51
C SER A 44 -10.09 6.87 -13.95
N LYS A 45 -8.83 7.29 -14.18
CA LYS A 45 -8.32 7.71 -15.49
C LYS A 45 -7.25 6.75 -16.04
N CYS A 46 -6.74 5.81 -15.24
CA CYS A 46 -5.60 4.96 -15.59
C CYS A 46 -5.91 3.47 -15.39
N GLY A 47 -6.36 2.81 -16.46
CA GLY A 47 -6.66 1.38 -16.47
C GLY A 47 -5.52 0.47 -15.98
N PRO A 48 -4.24 0.69 -16.38
CA PRO A 48 -3.12 -0.09 -15.86
C PRO A 48 -2.96 -0.01 -14.33
N CYS A 49 -3.10 1.18 -13.76
CA CYS A 49 -3.01 1.38 -12.31
C CYS A 49 -4.20 0.75 -11.58
N GLN A 50 -5.40 0.82 -12.16
CA GLN A 50 -6.57 0.12 -11.64
C GLN A 50 -6.32 -1.39 -11.58
N ALA A 51 -5.90 -2.01 -12.70
CA ALA A 51 -5.61 -3.43 -12.77
C ALA A 51 -4.51 -3.86 -11.78
N PHE A 52 -3.49 -3.02 -11.60
CA PHE A 52 -2.43 -3.24 -10.60
C PHE A 52 -2.99 -3.30 -9.17
N VAL A 53 -3.77 -2.30 -8.76
CA VAL A 53 -4.34 -2.23 -7.40
C VAL A 53 -5.32 -3.38 -7.15
N GLU A 54 -6.16 -3.72 -8.14
CA GLU A 54 -7.08 -4.86 -8.06
C GLU A 54 -6.34 -6.20 -7.91
N THR A 55 -5.25 -6.38 -8.67
CA THR A 55 -4.40 -7.58 -8.58
C THR A 55 -3.72 -7.68 -7.22
N LEU A 56 -3.18 -6.57 -6.70
CA LEU A 56 -2.57 -6.52 -5.38
C LEU A 56 -3.60 -6.86 -4.28
N SER A 57 -4.78 -6.25 -4.33
CA SER A 57 -5.86 -6.51 -3.38
C SER A 57 -6.31 -7.98 -3.42
N SER A 58 -6.44 -8.55 -4.61
CA SER A 58 -6.80 -9.97 -4.81
C SER A 58 -5.72 -10.91 -4.26
N THR A 59 -4.45 -10.57 -4.48
CA THR A 59 -3.30 -11.35 -3.96
C THR A 59 -3.29 -11.35 -2.44
N ILE A 60 -3.45 -10.18 -1.81
CA ILE A 60 -3.59 -10.05 -0.35
C ILE A 60 -4.77 -10.88 0.16
N GLY A 61 -5.91 -10.79 -0.51
CA GLY A 61 -7.12 -11.54 -0.18
C GLY A 61 -7.02 -13.06 -0.38
N ALA A 62 -6.12 -13.52 -1.24
CA ALA A 62 -5.81 -14.94 -1.40
C ALA A 62 -4.89 -15.44 -0.28
N LEU A 63 -3.83 -14.68 0.03
CA LEU A 63 -2.88 -15.02 1.10
C LEU A 63 -3.51 -14.98 2.49
N SER A 64 -4.46 -14.07 2.74
CA SER A 64 -5.14 -13.95 4.04
C SER A 64 -6.04 -15.15 4.39
N ARG A 65 -6.35 -16.02 3.41
CA ARG A 65 -7.14 -17.25 3.61
C ARG A 65 -6.29 -18.46 3.96
N LEU A 66 -4.96 -18.34 3.89
CA LEU A 66 -4.07 -19.42 4.32
C LEU A 66 -4.27 -19.69 5.81
N PRO A 67 -4.20 -20.96 6.24
CA PRO A 67 -4.33 -21.29 7.66
C PRO A 67 -3.24 -20.59 8.45
N GLY A 68 -3.64 -19.93 9.54
CA GLY A 68 -2.70 -19.34 10.48
C GLY A 68 -1.81 -20.41 11.11
N VAL A 69 -0.54 -20.08 11.33
CA VAL A 69 0.42 -20.99 11.98
C VAL A 69 0.49 -20.63 13.45
N THR A 70 0.30 -21.59 14.34
CA THR A 70 0.47 -21.38 15.78
C THR A 70 1.96 -21.21 16.08
N PRO A 71 2.41 -20.05 16.58
CA PRO A 71 3.81 -19.87 16.94
C PRO A 71 4.18 -20.74 18.15
N PRO A 72 5.45 -21.18 18.27
CA PRO A 72 5.93 -21.82 19.49
C PRO A 72 5.69 -20.93 20.71
N THR A 73 5.26 -21.53 21.83
CA THR A 73 4.97 -20.79 23.07
C THR A 73 6.15 -19.96 23.57
N ALA A 74 7.38 -20.45 23.36
CA ALA A 74 8.61 -19.75 23.74
C ALA A 74 8.95 -18.53 22.86
N LEU A 75 8.32 -18.39 21.67
CA LEU A 75 8.68 -17.33 20.73
C LEU A 75 8.48 -15.94 21.34
N LYS A 76 7.35 -15.72 22.02
CA LYS A 76 7.04 -14.43 22.65
C LYS A 76 8.15 -14.01 23.63
N GLN A 77 8.57 -14.93 24.51
CA GLN A 77 9.60 -14.63 25.49
C GLN A 77 10.94 -14.33 24.82
N SER A 78 11.33 -15.15 23.82
CA SER A 78 12.59 -14.94 23.10
C SER A 78 12.69 -13.61 22.35
N LEU A 79 11.54 -13.03 21.94
CA LEU A 79 11.49 -11.72 21.30
C LEU A 79 11.65 -10.59 22.33
N LEU A 80 11.02 -10.73 23.50
CA LEU A 80 11.12 -9.75 24.58
C LEU A 80 12.54 -9.67 25.15
N ASP A 81 13.23 -10.80 25.28
CA ASP A 81 14.60 -10.85 25.80
C ASP A 81 15.64 -10.20 24.86
N ARG A 82 15.26 -9.89 23.61
CA ARG A 82 16.13 -9.28 22.59
C ARG A 82 15.93 -7.78 22.42
N MET A 83 14.93 -7.19 23.08
CA MET A 83 14.66 -5.74 23.05
C MET A 83 15.41 -5.05 24.18
#